data_AF-A0A1U8HV99-F1
#
_entry.id   AF-A0A1U8HV99-F1
#
_cell.length_a   1.000
_cell.length_b   1.000
_cell.length_c   1.000
_cell.angle_alpha   90.00
_cell.angle_beta   90.00
_cell.angle_gamma   90.00
#
_symmetry.space_group_name_H-M   'P 1'
#
loop_
_entity.id
_entity.type
_entity.pdbx_description
1 polymer ?
#
loop_
_entity_poly.entity_id
_entity_poly.type
_entity_poly.pdbx_seq_one_letter_code
_entity_poly.pdbx_strand_id
1 'polypeptide(L)'
;MDDLLVTGENKNVLSDFKGKRESMFEISDLGEMSYFLSMEVFQTQQGIFLSQKAFALKIFNRFSMQNCKATSTLVTIEEKLTSQCDFGKVNKSTYRSLVGRLLYLTAIRLDIMFAISLLSRFMHCYNVNHFQATKRVLRYIKGTLSFGMMFTKVDSMKLIGFADTEAEYVATARAVNQSNLVKEDHGKYEFAPKRSNRNQM
;
A
#
# COMPACT_ATOMS: atom_id res chain seq x y z
N MET A 1 9.95 -9.21 16.26
CA MET A 1 9.88 -8.91 14.82
C MET A 1 11.02 -9.70 14.27
N ASP A 2 10.69 -10.73 13.50
CA ASP A 2 11.55 -11.92 13.40
C ASP A 2 12.11 -12.10 11.98
N ASP A 3 11.72 -11.20 11.06
CA ASP A 3 12.19 -11.16 9.68
C ASP A 3 13.37 -10.19 9.53
N LEU A 4 14.46 -10.64 8.90
CA LEU A 4 15.61 -9.82 8.56
C LEU A 4 15.82 -9.80 7.05
N LEU A 5 15.78 -8.60 6.46
CA LEU A 5 16.17 -8.40 5.06
C LEU A 5 17.66 -8.07 4.99
N VAL A 6 18.40 -8.86 4.21
CA VAL A 6 19.83 -8.63 3.94
C VAL A 6 19.99 -8.39 2.44
N THR A 7 20.67 -7.29 2.07
CA THR A 7 20.93 -6.92 0.68
C THR A 7 22.41 -6.59 0.49
N GLY A 8 22.95 -6.84 -0.70
CA GLY A 8 24.34 -6.55 -1.03
C GLY A 8 24.66 -6.91 -2.47
N GLU A 9 25.62 -6.20 -3.06
CA GLU A 9 26.05 -6.41 -4.45
C GLU A 9 27.01 -7.61 -4.57
N ASN A 10 27.87 -7.82 -3.56
CA ASN A 10 28.83 -8.91 -3.53
C ASN A 10 28.24 -10.14 -2.82
N LYS A 11 28.00 -11.21 -3.59
CA LYS A 11 27.44 -12.47 -3.08
C LYS A 11 28.32 -13.15 -2.03
N ASN A 12 29.65 -13.02 -2.10
CA ASN A 12 30.56 -13.64 -1.14
C ASN A 12 30.43 -12.96 0.23
N VAL A 13 30.44 -11.62 0.24
CA VAL A 13 30.23 -10.84 1.47
C VAL A 13 28.86 -11.13 2.07
N LEU A 14 27.83 -11.28 1.23
CA LEU A 14 26.49 -11.63 1.68
C LEU A 14 26.45 -13.04 2.30
N SER A 15 27.10 -14.02 1.68
CA SER A 15 27.20 -15.39 2.19
C SER A 15 27.94 -15.46 3.52
N ASP A 16 29.08 -14.76 3.62
CA ASP A 16 29.86 -14.69 4.86
C ASP A 16 29.05 -14.04 6.00
N PHE A 17 28.29 -12.99 5.68
CA PHE A 17 27.41 -12.33 6.64
C PHE A 17 26.28 -13.26 7.10
N LYS A 18 25.63 -13.97 6.17
CA LYS A 18 24.57 -14.95 6.48
C LYS A 18 25.11 -16.05 7.39
N GLY A 19 26.25 -16.65 7.05
CA GLY A 19 26.86 -17.72 7.86
C GLY A 19 27.23 -17.26 9.29
N LYS A 20 27.77 -16.03 9.44
CA LYS A 20 28.04 -15.46 10.77
C LYS A 20 26.76 -15.23 11.58
N ARG A 21 25.65 -14.85 10.93
CA ARG A 21 24.38 -14.64 11.64
C ARG A 21 23.77 -15.97 12.10
N GLU A 22 23.76 -16.97 11.22
CA GLU A 22 23.27 -18.32 11.54
C GLU A 22 24.09 -18.98 12.67
N SER A 23 25.40 -18.67 12.78
CA SER A 23 26.22 -19.20 13.87
C SER A 23 26.01 -18.48 15.21
N MET A 24 25.45 -17.26 15.21
CA MET A 24 25.21 -16.46 16.42
C MET A 24 23.75 -16.52 16.88
N PHE A 25 22.81 -16.77 15.96
CA PHE A 25 21.37 -16.73 16.20
C PHE A 25 20.67 -17.85 15.44
N GLU A 26 19.56 -18.36 16.00
CA GLU A 26 18.67 -19.31 15.33
C GLU A 26 17.89 -18.62 14.20
N ILE A 27 18.57 -18.36 13.08
CA ILE A 27 18.01 -17.75 11.88
C ILE A 27 18.13 -18.77 10.74
N SER A 28 17.11 -18.85 9.89
CA SER A 28 17.12 -19.66 8.68
C SER A 28 17.15 -18.78 7.44
N ASP A 29 18.07 -19.05 6.52
CA ASP A 29 18.04 -18.43 5.19
C ASP A 29 16.87 -18.99 4.36
N LEU A 30 15.93 -18.12 4.01
CA LEU A 30 14.77 -18.44 3.18
C LEU A 30 15.06 -18.28 1.67
N GLY A 31 16.31 -17.92 1.32
CA GLY A 31 16.75 -17.78 -0.06
C GLY A 31 16.34 -16.43 -0.68
N GLU A 32 15.90 -16.47 -1.94
CA GLU A 32 15.46 -15.27 -2.65
C GLU A 32 14.16 -14.72 -2.04
N MET A 33 14.12 -13.41 -1.82
CA MET A 33 13.02 -12.76 -1.13
C MET A 33 11.75 -12.80 -1.98
N SER A 34 10.79 -13.63 -1.55
CA SER A 34 9.44 -13.72 -2.12
C SER A 34 8.38 -13.05 -1.25
N TYR A 35 8.62 -12.93 0.05
CA TYR A 35 7.72 -12.29 1.02
C TYR A 35 8.50 -11.55 2.10
N PHE A 36 8.05 -10.35 2.46
CA PHE A 36 8.57 -9.60 3.62
C PHE A 36 7.45 -8.76 4.24
N LEU A 37 7.17 -8.94 5.54
CA LEU A 37 6.14 -8.18 6.27
C LEU A 37 4.71 -8.24 5.70
N SER A 38 4.32 -9.28 4.96
CA SER A 38 3.05 -9.34 4.18
C SER A 38 3.05 -8.54 2.87
N MET A 39 4.22 -8.12 2.41
CA MET A 39 4.46 -7.71 1.03
C MET A 39 4.94 -8.93 0.24
N GLU A 40 4.28 -9.18 -0.88
CA GLU A 40 4.68 -10.12 -1.91
C GLU A 40 5.72 -9.46 -2.81
N VAL A 41 6.87 -10.09 -3.00
CA VAL A 41 7.98 -9.58 -3.79
C VAL A 41 8.16 -10.47 -5.01
N PHE A 42 8.12 -9.86 -6.19
CA PHE A 42 8.34 -10.53 -7.46
C PHE A 42 9.53 -9.88 -8.16
N GLN A 43 10.66 -10.59 -8.19
CA GLN A 43 11.87 -10.12 -8.85
C GLN A 43 11.87 -10.60 -10.31
N THR A 44 11.97 -9.65 -11.23
CA THR A 44 11.90 -9.89 -12.68
C THR A 44 13.05 -9.19 -13.38
N GLN A 45 13.28 -9.50 -14.66
CA GLN A 45 14.28 -8.79 -15.46
C GLN A 45 13.97 -7.29 -15.63
N GLN A 46 12.69 -6.91 -15.52
CA GLN A 46 12.26 -5.51 -15.62
C GLN A 46 12.47 -4.75 -14.32
N GLY A 47 12.56 -5.45 -13.19
CA GLY A 47 12.58 -4.83 -11.87
C GLY A 47 11.93 -5.68 -10.79
N ILE A 48 11.68 -5.04 -9.65
CA ILE A 48 11.04 -5.64 -8.47
C ILE A 48 9.60 -5.14 -8.38
N PHE A 49 8.64 -6.05 -8.48
CA PHE A 49 7.23 -5.75 -8.24
C PHE A 49 6.84 -6.12 -6.82
N LEU A 50 6.28 -5.16 -6.09
CA LEU A 50 5.74 -5.34 -4.75
C LEU A 50 4.21 -5.36 -4.80
N SER A 51 3.62 -6.41 -4.22
CA SER A 51 2.17 -6.57 -4.07
C SER A 51 1.80 -6.73 -2.59
N GLN A 52 0.56 -6.38 -2.25
CA GLN A 52 -0.05 -6.71 -0.95
C GLN A 52 -1.40 -7.41 -1.14
N LYS A 53 -1.59 -8.10 -2.27
CA LYS A 53 -2.83 -8.79 -2.64
C LYS A 53 -3.24 -9.80 -1.57
N ALA A 54 -2.31 -10.64 -1.10
CA ALA A 54 -2.59 -11.59 -0.02
C ALA A 54 -3.06 -10.89 1.27
N PHE A 55 -2.45 -9.76 1.63
CA PHE A 55 -2.84 -8.98 2.79
C PHE A 55 -4.22 -8.32 2.60
N ALA A 56 -4.50 -7.74 1.43
CA ALA A 56 -5.80 -7.19 1.10
C ALA A 56 -6.91 -8.25 1.21
N LEU A 57 -6.69 -9.46 0.69
CA LEU A 57 -7.62 -10.58 0.83
C LEU A 57 -7.87 -10.98 2.30
N LYS A 58 -6.84 -10.97 3.15
CA LYS A 58 -7.01 -11.16 4.60
C LYS A 58 -7.90 -10.08 5.23
N ILE A 59 -7.82 -8.83 4.77
CA ILE A 59 -8.73 -7.75 5.21
C ILE A 59 -10.16 -8.05 4.76
N PHE A 60 -10.39 -8.38 3.48
CA PHE A 60 -11.73 -8.74 2.99
C PHE A 60 -12.34 -9.87 3.80
N ASN A 61 -11.54 -10.87 4.17
CA ASN A 61 -11.98 -11.98 5.00
C ASN A 61 -12.40 -11.56 6.40
N ARG A 62 -11.57 -10.74 7.06
CA ARG A 62 -11.83 -10.28 8.44
C ARG A 62 -13.07 -9.41 8.57
N PHE A 63 -13.40 -8.64 7.54
CA PHE A 63 -14.53 -7.69 7.57
C PHE A 63 -15.76 -8.17 6.75
N SER A 64 -15.78 -9.43 6.33
CA SER A 64 -16.88 -10.03 5.56
C SER A 64 -17.25 -9.25 4.29
N MET A 65 -16.24 -8.81 3.55
CA MET A 65 -16.38 -7.98 2.33
C MET A 65 -15.90 -8.69 1.06
N GLN A 66 -15.71 -10.01 1.07
CA GLN A 66 -15.21 -10.78 -0.06
C GLN A 66 -16.11 -10.61 -1.31
N ASN A 67 -17.42 -10.55 -1.09
CA ASN A 67 -18.44 -10.47 -2.15
C ASN A 67 -18.91 -9.03 -2.43
N CYS A 68 -18.19 -8.02 -1.93
CA CYS A 68 -18.58 -6.63 -2.20
C CYS A 68 -18.38 -6.28 -3.68
N LYS A 69 -19.28 -5.45 -4.23
CA LYS A 69 -19.12 -4.89 -5.58
C LYS A 69 -17.97 -3.88 -5.59
N ALA A 70 -17.12 -3.96 -6.60
CA ALA A 70 -16.05 -3.00 -6.79
C ALA A 70 -16.61 -1.60 -7.11
N THR A 71 -15.85 -0.56 -6.78
CA THR A 71 -16.14 0.83 -7.20
C THR A 71 -14.90 1.46 -7.81
N SER A 72 -15.06 2.25 -8.87
CA SER A 72 -13.95 2.95 -9.55
C SER A 72 -13.54 4.24 -8.84
N THR A 73 -14.42 4.79 -7.99
CA THR A 73 -14.18 6.07 -7.31
C THR A 73 -13.77 5.86 -5.87
N LEU A 74 -12.63 6.44 -5.50
CA LEU A 74 -12.31 6.72 -4.10
C LEU A 74 -13.29 7.75 -3.55
N VAL A 75 -13.47 7.77 -2.23
CA VAL A 75 -14.42 8.63 -1.49
C VAL A 75 -14.46 10.03 -2.12
N THR A 76 -15.64 10.47 -2.56
CA THR A 76 -15.86 11.86 -2.96
C THR A 76 -15.67 12.72 -1.72
N ILE A 77 -14.65 13.58 -1.72
CA ILE A 77 -14.25 14.46 -0.62
C ILE A 77 -15.39 15.41 -0.18
N GLU A 78 -16.47 15.50 -0.98
CA GLU A 78 -17.66 16.30 -0.72
C GLU A 78 -18.68 15.69 0.24
N GLU A 79 -18.56 14.41 0.63
CA GLU A 79 -19.30 13.93 1.80
C GLU A 79 -18.69 14.60 3.04
N LYS A 80 -19.31 15.69 3.52
CA LYS A 80 -18.93 16.41 4.75
C LYS A 80 -18.78 15.39 5.90
N LEU A 81 -17.55 14.92 6.11
CA LEU A 81 -17.18 14.13 7.27
C LEU A 81 -17.26 15.08 8.47
N THR A 82 -18.40 15.05 9.16
CA THR A 82 -18.63 15.91 10.33
C THR A 82 -17.99 15.30 11.56
N SER A 83 -17.44 16.14 12.43
CA SER A 83 -16.88 15.75 13.73
C SER A 83 -17.94 15.36 14.77
N GLN A 84 -19.19 15.13 14.34
CA GLN A 84 -20.24 14.63 15.23
C GLN A 84 -20.03 13.12 15.43
N CYS A 85 -19.60 12.76 16.64
CA CYS A 85 -19.41 11.37 17.00
C CYS A 85 -20.77 10.70 17.24
N ASP A 86 -21.01 9.56 16.61
CA ASP A 86 -22.17 8.69 16.89
C ASP A 86 -21.63 7.35 17.39
N PHE A 87 -21.26 7.34 18.67
CA PHE A 87 -20.59 6.21 19.32
C PHE A 87 -21.50 4.98 19.48
N GLY A 88 -22.81 5.10 19.25
CA GLY A 88 -23.79 4.03 19.46
C GLY A 88 -23.94 3.04 18.31
N LYS A 89 -23.49 3.37 17.09
CA LYS A 89 -23.81 2.60 15.87
C LYS A 89 -22.65 1.83 15.26
N VAL A 90 -21.41 2.11 15.66
CA VAL A 90 -20.22 1.46 15.08
C VAL A 90 -19.26 1.02 16.19
N ASN A 91 -18.84 -0.24 16.14
CA ASN A 91 -17.87 -0.78 17.08
C ASN A 91 -16.49 -0.12 16.89
N LYS A 92 -15.95 0.45 17.97
CA LYS A 92 -14.66 1.16 18.02
C LYS A 92 -13.49 0.32 17.55
N SER A 93 -13.41 -0.92 18.03
CA SER A 93 -12.33 -1.84 17.67
C SER A 93 -12.39 -2.19 16.19
N THR A 94 -13.59 -2.42 15.66
CA THR A 94 -13.80 -2.71 14.23
C THR A 94 -13.34 -1.56 13.34
N TYR A 95 -13.77 -0.32 13.62
CA TYR A 95 -13.38 0.85 12.84
C TYR A 95 -11.85 1.06 12.87
N ARG A 96 -11.27 1.12 14.07
CA ARG A 96 -9.83 1.35 14.24
C ARG A 96 -8.99 0.24 13.62
N SER A 97 -9.40 -1.01 13.79
CA SER A 97 -8.71 -2.16 13.19
C SER A 97 -8.75 -2.11 11.67
N LEU A 98 -9.88 -1.68 11.07
CA LEU A 98 -9.99 -1.54 9.64
C LEU A 98 -9.08 -0.43 9.12
N VAL A 99 -9.17 0.77 9.70
CA VAL A 99 -8.35 1.92 9.27
C VAL A 99 -6.86 1.61 9.44
N GLY A 100 -6.44 0.99 10.55
CA GLY A 100 -5.03 0.61 10.75
C GLY A 100 -4.52 -0.39 9.70
N ARG A 101 -5.34 -1.37 9.31
CA ARG A 101 -4.99 -2.32 8.23
C ARG A 101 -4.93 -1.64 6.86
N LEU A 102 -5.82 -0.70 6.60
CA LEU A 102 -5.78 0.09 5.37
C LEU A 102 -4.58 1.03 5.34
N LEU A 103 -4.16 1.58 6.48
CA LEU A 103 -2.94 2.37 6.60
C LEU A 103 -1.70 1.51 6.30
N TYR A 104 -1.70 0.24 6.68
CA TYR A 104 -0.64 -0.68 6.27
C TYR A 104 -0.58 -0.90 4.75
N LEU A 105 -1.74 -0.92 4.07
CA LEU A 105 -1.78 -1.02 2.60
C LEU A 105 -1.19 0.21 1.91
N THR A 106 -1.20 1.39 2.53
CA THR A 106 -0.67 2.62 1.90
C THR A 106 0.84 2.58 1.71
N ALA A 107 1.55 1.62 2.32
CA ALA A 107 2.98 1.41 2.09
C ALA A 107 3.30 1.14 0.62
N ILE A 108 2.41 0.45 -0.10
CA ILE A 108 2.55 0.16 -1.54
C ILE A 108 1.43 0.83 -2.36
N ARG A 109 0.23 0.97 -1.77
CA ARG A 109 -0.96 1.54 -2.42
C ARG A 109 -1.09 3.03 -2.16
N LEU A 110 -0.25 3.82 -2.82
CA LEU A 110 -0.27 5.28 -2.70
C LEU A 110 -1.55 5.91 -3.26
N ASP A 111 -2.25 5.23 -4.16
CA ASP A 111 -3.53 5.68 -4.72
C ASP A 111 -4.64 5.83 -3.68
N ILE A 112 -4.58 5.09 -2.57
CA ILE A 112 -5.55 5.18 -1.47
C ILE A 112 -5.05 6.01 -0.28
N MET A 113 -3.78 6.41 -0.28
CA MET A 113 -3.10 7.01 0.87
C MET A 113 -3.83 8.22 1.41
N PHE A 114 -4.18 9.17 0.56
CA PHE A 114 -4.90 10.38 0.96
C PHE A 114 -6.23 10.06 1.68
N ALA A 115 -7.04 9.18 1.10
CA ALA A 115 -8.35 8.83 1.67
C ALA A 115 -8.21 8.17 3.05
N ILE A 116 -7.23 7.28 3.21
CA ILE A 116 -6.99 6.59 4.48
C ILE A 116 -6.37 7.52 5.53
N SER A 117 -5.45 8.39 5.13
CA SER A 117 -4.88 9.43 6.01
C SER A 117 -5.93 10.41 6.51
N LEU A 118 -6.92 10.76 5.66
CA LEU A 118 -8.05 11.58 6.10
C LEU A 118 -8.92 10.83 7.12
N LEU A 119 -9.27 9.57 6.85
CA LEU A 119 -10.10 8.74 7.74
C LEU A 119 -9.43 8.41 9.07
N SER A 120 -8.09 8.33 9.11
CA SER A 120 -7.34 8.06 10.33
C SER A 120 -7.43 9.19 11.36
N ARG A 121 -7.64 10.43 10.91
CA ARG A 121 -7.88 11.58 11.81
C ARG A 121 -9.11 11.38 12.71
N PHE A 122 -10.06 10.56 12.27
CA PHE A 122 -11.30 10.27 12.98
C PHE A 122 -11.24 9.00 13.85
N MET A 123 -10.05 8.48 14.19
CA MET A 123 -9.92 7.30 15.06
C MET A 123 -10.45 7.50 16.50
N HIS A 124 -10.51 8.76 16.97
CA HIS A 124 -11.00 9.12 18.30
C HIS A 124 -12.49 9.50 18.31
N CYS A 125 -12.99 10.04 17.19
CA CYS A 125 -14.38 10.45 17.01
C CYS A 125 -14.82 10.05 15.60
N TYR A 126 -15.54 8.92 15.50
CA TYR A 126 -16.07 8.40 14.25
C TYR A 126 -17.60 8.27 14.34
N ASN A 127 -18.23 8.03 13.20
CA ASN A 127 -19.66 7.80 13.07
C ASN A 127 -19.92 6.82 11.91
N VAL A 128 -21.19 6.56 11.60
CA VAL A 128 -21.59 5.63 10.53
C VAL A 128 -21.02 6.06 9.17
N ASN A 129 -21.00 7.36 8.87
CA ASN A 129 -20.51 7.88 7.59
C ASN A 129 -19.01 7.62 7.43
N HIS A 130 -18.21 7.85 8.48
CA HIS A 130 -16.79 7.50 8.48
C HIS A 130 -16.57 6.01 8.17
N PHE A 131 -17.34 5.12 8.81
CA PHE A 131 -17.18 3.68 8.57
C PHE A 131 -17.64 3.28 7.15
N GLN A 132 -18.71 3.89 6.63
CA GLN A 132 -19.15 3.67 5.26
C GLN A 132 -18.12 4.17 4.24
N ALA A 133 -17.48 5.31 4.48
CA ALA A 133 -16.38 5.82 3.67
C ALA A 133 -15.19 4.85 3.68
N THR A 134 -14.80 4.32 4.84
CA THR A 134 -13.74 3.28 4.93
C THR A 134 -14.11 2.01 4.16
N LYS A 135 -15.36 1.55 4.24
CA LYS A 135 -15.86 0.42 3.43
C LYS A 135 -15.87 0.74 1.92
N ARG A 136 -16.09 1.99 1.53
CA ARG A 136 -15.99 2.41 0.12
C ARG A 136 -14.56 2.30 -0.38
N VAL A 137 -13.56 2.65 0.42
CA VAL A 137 -12.15 2.41 0.07
C VAL A 137 -11.87 0.91 -0.13
N LEU A 138 -12.41 0.03 0.72
CA LEU A 138 -12.32 -1.41 0.49
C LEU A 138 -12.94 -1.85 -0.83
N ARG A 139 -14.12 -1.31 -1.21
CA ARG A 139 -14.72 -1.59 -2.52
C ARG A 139 -13.84 -1.11 -3.68
N TYR A 140 -13.11 -0.02 -3.51
CA TYR A 140 -12.16 0.43 -4.53
C TYR A 140 -10.96 -0.52 -4.64
N ILE A 141 -10.41 -0.96 -3.50
CA ILE A 141 -9.33 -1.96 -3.46
C ILE A 141 -9.78 -3.27 -4.14
N LYS A 142 -11.06 -3.66 -4.00
CA LYS A 142 -11.61 -4.86 -4.63
C LYS A 142 -11.45 -4.84 -6.15
N GLY A 143 -11.66 -3.69 -6.79
CA GLY A 143 -11.47 -3.51 -8.23
C GLY A 143 -10.01 -3.35 -8.67
N THR A 144 -9.10 -3.18 -7.71
CA THR A 144 -7.68 -2.89 -7.94
C THR A 144 -6.79 -3.86 -7.16
N LEU A 145 -7.24 -5.11 -6.96
CA LEU A 145 -6.53 -6.11 -6.15
C LEU A 145 -5.16 -6.51 -6.73
N SER A 146 -4.98 -6.41 -8.05
CA SER A 146 -3.70 -6.71 -8.71
C SER A 146 -2.78 -5.49 -8.81
N PHE A 147 -3.14 -4.36 -8.19
CA PHE A 147 -2.29 -3.18 -8.22
C PHE A 147 -1.17 -3.32 -7.19
N GLY A 148 0.04 -2.98 -7.62
CA GLY A 148 1.24 -2.98 -6.81
C GLY A 148 2.23 -1.92 -7.27
N MET A 149 3.44 -1.94 -6.71
CA MET A 149 4.48 -0.97 -7.00
C MET A 149 5.62 -1.67 -7.74
N MET A 150 5.95 -1.21 -8.94
CA MET A 150 7.08 -1.72 -9.74
C MET A 150 8.28 -0.79 -9.59
N PHE A 151 9.42 -1.33 -9.16
CA PHE A 151 10.72 -0.66 -9.11
C PHE A 151 11.57 -1.13 -10.27
N THR A 152 11.85 -0.26 -11.24
CA THR A 152 12.68 -0.60 -12.40
C THR A 152 14.13 -0.18 -12.18
N LYS A 153 15.06 -0.89 -12.81
CA LYS A 153 16.46 -0.45 -12.87
C LYS A 153 16.56 0.83 -13.71
N VAL A 154 17.36 1.79 -13.26
CA VAL A 154 17.60 3.03 -14.02
C VAL A 154 19.08 3.35 -13.99
N ASP A 155 19.61 3.76 -15.15
CA ASP A 155 21.05 3.91 -15.37
C ASP A 155 21.65 5.12 -14.64
N SER A 156 20.82 6.11 -14.26
CA SER A 156 21.24 7.27 -13.48
C SER A 156 20.22 7.58 -12.39
N MET A 157 20.67 7.59 -11.13
CA MET A 157 19.87 8.05 -10.00
C MET A 157 19.89 9.59 -9.98
N LYS A 158 18.77 10.21 -10.32
CA LYS A 158 18.57 11.66 -10.14
C LYS A 158 17.64 11.86 -8.94
N LEU A 159 18.19 12.39 -7.85
CA LEU A 159 17.39 12.83 -6.72
C LEU A 159 16.63 14.09 -7.14
N ILE A 160 15.31 14.00 -7.18
CA ILE A 160 14.45 15.15 -7.46
C ILE A 160 13.75 15.50 -6.13
N GLY A 161 13.84 16.76 -5.71
CA GLY A 161 13.11 17.28 -4.56
C GLY A 161 11.83 17.96 -5.04
N PHE A 162 10.68 17.60 -4.44
CA PHE A 162 9.44 18.35 -4.62
C PHE A 162 9.09 19.05 -3.30
N ALA A 163 8.69 20.31 -3.37
CA ALA A 163 8.26 21.11 -2.24
C ALA A 163 6.97 21.85 -2.63
N ASP A 164 5.85 21.14 -2.65
CA ASP A 164 4.56 21.71 -3.02
C ASP A 164 3.60 21.65 -1.83
N THR A 165 3.24 22.82 -1.33
CA THR A 165 2.13 23.02 -0.40
C THR A 165 0.80 22.71 -1.10
N GLU A 166 -0.02 21.87 -0.45
CA GLU A 166 -1.46 21.66 -0.72
C GLU A 166 -1.89 20.68 -1.85
N ALA A 167 -0.95 19.97 -2.50
CA ALA A 167 -1.23 18.82 -3.39
C ALA A 167 -0.46 17.53 -2.96
N GLU A 168 -0.35 17.36 -1.65
CA GLU A 168 0.85 16.89 -0.96
C GLU A 168 1.07 15.35 -0.83
N TYR A 169 0.42 14.50 -1.63
CA TYR A 169 0.58 13.04 -1.41
C TYR A 169 0.74 12.16 -2.66
N VAL A 170 0.42 12.65 -3.85
CA VAL A 170 0.42 11.81 -5.07
C VAL A 170 1.65 12.07 -5.96
N ALA A 171 2.37 13.18 -5.76
CA ALA A 171 3.57 13.51 -6.54
C ALA A 171 4.90 13.16 -5.83
N THR A 172 4.92 13.11 -4.49
CA THR A 172 6.16 12.95 -3.70
C THR A 172 6.83 11.58 -3.87
N ALA A 173 6.11 10.56 -4.31
CA ALA A 173 6.68 9.23 -4.58
C ALA A 173 7.35 9.07 -5.95
N ARG A 174 7.13 10.00 -6.90
CA ARG A 174 7.66 9.85 -8.27
C ARG A 174 9.12 10.28 -8.45
N ALA A 175 9.65 11.05 -7.51
CA ALA A 175 10.96 11.69 -7.67
C ALA A 175 12.10 11.07 -6.85
N VAL A 176 11.78 10.34 -5.78
CA VAL A 176 12.82 9.83 -4.87
C VAL A 176 13.05 8.33 -5.04
N ASN A 177 12.08 7.59 -5.59
CA ASN A 177 12.28 6.21 -6.05
C ASN A 177 11.51 6.03 -7.36
N GLN A 178 12.15 5.41 -8.35
CA GLN A 178 11.63 5.20 -9.71
C GLN A 178 10.54 4.12 -9.74
N SER A 179 9.55 4.25 -8.87
CA SER A 179 8.50 3.28 -8.69
C SER A 179 7.16 3.80 -9.19
N ASN A 180 6.46 2.95 -9.93
CA ASN A 180 5.15 3.28 -10.48
C ASN A 180 4.09 2.34 -9.94
N LEU A 181 2.89 2.87 -9.71
CA LEU A 181 1.71 2.05 -9.46
C LEU A 181 1.32 1.36 -10.76
N VAL A 182 1.35 0.04 -10.74
CA VAL A 182 1.18 -0.81 -11.91
C VAL A 182 0.15 -1.89 -11.56
N LYS A 183 -0.73 -2.18 -12.52
CA LYS A 183 -1.61 -3.34 -12.51
C LYS A 183 -0.84 -4.55 -13.03
N GLU A 184 -0.82 -5.63 -12.27
CA GLU A 184 -0.37 -6.94 -12.75
C GLU A 184 -1.52 -7.66 -13.47
N ASP A 185 -1.20 -8.24 -14.63
CA ASP A 185 -2.09 -9.04 -15.47
C ASP A 185 -1.30 -10.20 -16.12
N HIS A 186 -1.40 -11.40 -15.54
CA HIS A 186 -0.76 -12.62 -16.05
C HIS A 186 0.76 -12.47 -16.28
N GLY A 187 1.47 -11.87 -15.33
CA GLY A 187 2.91 -11.61 -15.43
C GLY A 187 3.29 -10.42 -16.32
N LYS A 188 2.31 -9.67 -16.83
CA LYS A 188 2.52 -8.38 -17.49
C LYS A 188 2.15 -7.24 -16.54
N TYR A 189 2.88 -6.13 -16.68
CA TYR A 189 2.79 -4.98 -15.79
C TYR A 189 2.36 -3.76 -16.59
N GLU A 190 1.13 -3.29 -16.38
CA GLU A 190 0.57 -2.12 -17.06
C GLU A 190 0.45 -0.92 -16.13
N PHE A 191 0.90 0.25 -16.59
CA PHE A 191 0.76 1.49 -15.82
C PHE A 191 -0.72 1.77 -15.54
N ALA A 192 -1.04 2.07 -14.27
CA ALA A 192 -2.38 2.50 -13.93
C ALA A 192 -2.73 3.79 -14.71
N PRO A 193 -3.95 3.90 -15.27
CA PRO A 193 -4.33 5.07 -16.06
C PRO A 193 -4.16 6.35 -15.24
N LYS A 194 -3.41 7.32 -15.78
CA LYS A 194 -3.29 8.65 -15.18
C LYS A 194 -4.69 9.24 -15.06
N ARG A 195 -5.07 9.75 -13.88
CA ARG A 195 -6.25 10.61 -13.77
C ARG A 195 -6.07 11.76 -14.74
N SER A 196 -6.93 11.82 -15.76
CA SER A 196 -7.02 12.96 -16.66
C SER A 196 -7.36 14.18 -15.79
N ASN A 197 -6.42 15.13 -15.69
CA ASN A 197 -6.77 16.48 -15.27
C ASN A 197 -7.71 17.01 -16.35
N ARG A 198 -9.02 17.03 -16.05
CA ARG A 198 -9.93 17.88 -16.82
C ARG A 198 -9.53 19.32 -16.53
N ASN A 199 -9.18 19.98 -17.63
CA ASN A 199 -8.76 21.36 -17.73
C ASN A 199 -9.57 22.30 -16.83
N GLN A 200 -8.83 23.20 -16.19
CA GLN A 200 -9.31 24.54 -15.93
C GLN A 200 -9.77 25.16 -17.26
N MET A 201 -11.02 25.61 -17.28
CA MET A 201 -11.50 26.74 -18.07
C MET A 201 -12.22 27.66 -17.11
#